data_AF-A0A7X0B3W2-F1
#
_entry.id   AF-A0A7X0B3W2-F1
#
_cell.length_a   1.000
_cell.length_b   1.000
_cell.length_c   1.000
_cell.angle_alpha   90.00
_cell.angle_beta   90.00
_cell.angle_gamma   90.00
#
_symmetry.space_group_name_H-M   'P 1'
#
loop_
_entity.id
_entity.type
_entity.pdbx_description
1 polymer ?
#
loop_
_entity_poly.entity_id
_entity_poly.type
_entity_poly.pdbx_seq_one_letter_code
_entity_poly.pdbx_strand_id
1 'polypeptide(L)'
;MQQPVAVTPKLDAQKLLALFKEKNFTLDEVRTGERSVPRIVLAGLPRDLGKMDSVDDRKQIFVNTMLPLVLLVNEEIERDRARLTALRDSVKGVPAAAKGAAPAPTAAPADVSASASPQGGTLTGGKVVDATLHLNVQPPAGKAVDPQQGTGAATGASLMGASLSPVDQVWVARLAARYGMDPSRKIDLDALLRRVDVVPVSMALAQAAEESGWGTSRFALHGNALFGQLTWSEEEKEGITPRNRRAGDTSRFRKFEDLLECVRVYMQNLNTHDAYGQFRATRASLRKQGKPLDTMLLLTTLDRYSELGPVYVKSLRSLIRTNSLRDFDQAVLHNEPEQIVVQVKRAS
;
A
#
# COMPACT_ATOMS: atom_id res chain seq x y z
N MET A 1 -8.60 2.04 -25.33
CA MET A 1 -8.96 3.47 -25.52
C MET A 1 -8.43 4.22 -24.32
N GLN A 2 -7.53 5.18 -24.51
CA GLN A 2 -7.09 6.07 -23.43
C GLN A 2 -8.26 6.99 -23.09
N GLN A 3 -8.74 6.94 -21.85
CA GLN A 3 -9.76 7.88 -21.37
C GLN A 3 -9.18 9.31 -21.39
N PRO A 4 -10.01 10.34 -21.64
CA PRO A 4 -9.53 11.72 -21.77
C PRO A 4 -8.89 12.18 -20.45
N VAL A 5 -7.56 12.41 -20.50
CA VAL A 5 -6.80 12.99 -19.39
C VAL A 5 -7.07 14.50 -19.37
N ALA A 6 -7.83 14.98 -18.40
CA ALA A 6 -8.04 16.41 -18.21
C ALA A 6 -6.71 17.08 -17.81
N VAL A 7 -6.08 17.80 -18.75
CA VAL A 7 -4.87 18.59 -18.47
C VAL A 7 -5.27 19.79 -17.61
N THR A 8 -5.11 19.66 -16.29
CA THR A 8 -5.42 20.73 -15.35
C THR A 8 -4.20 21.65 -15.19
N PRO A 9 -4.36 22.99 -15.17
CA PRO A 9 -3.26 23.92 -14.85
C PRO A 9 -2.67 23.60 -13.47
N LYS A 10 -1.41 24.00 -13.24
CA LYS A 10 -0.63 23.80 -12.01
C LYS A 10 -1.52 23.90 -10.76
N LEU A 11 -1.90 22.75 -10.21
CA LEU A 11 -2.84 22.66 -9.10
C LEU A 11 -2.07 22.92 -7.80
N ASP A 12 -2.25 24.12 -7.25
CA ASP A 12 -1.80 24.46 -5.90
C ASP A 12 -2.66 23.76 -4.85
N ALA A 13 -2.22 23.76 -3.60
CA ALA A 13 -2.88 23.01 -2.55
C ALA A 13 -4.32 23.49 -2.29
N GLN A 14 -4.57 24.81 -2.37
CA GLN A 14 -5.90 25.38 -2.18
C GLN A 14 -6.88 24.98 -3.29
N LYS A 15 -6.44 25.01 -4.55
CA LYS A 15 -7.26 24.55 -5.68
C LYS A 15 -7.52 23.06 -5.62
N LEU A 16 -6.57 22.25 -5.16
CA LEU A 16 -6.79 20.82 -4.98
C LEU A 16 -7.84 20.55 -3.89
N LEU A 17 -7.76 21.27 -2.77
CA LEU A 17 -8.79 21.17 -1.73
C LEU A 17 -10.17 21.59 -2.24
N ALA A 18 -10.23 22.69 -3.00
CA ALA A 18 -11.47 23.16 -3.62
C ALA A 18 -12.03 22.13 -4.62
N LEU A 19 -11.17 21.49 -5.42
CA LEU A 19 -11.56 20.42 -6.33
C LEU A 19 -12.18 19.23 -5.56
N PHE A 20 -11.57 18.80 -4.46
CA PHE A 20 -12.16 17.72 -3.64
C PHE A 20 -13.53 18.13 -3.08
N LYS A 21 -13.69 19.37 -2.61
CA LYS A 21 -14.98 19.88 -2.14
C LYS A 21 -16.02 19.94 -3.27
N GLU A 22 -15.65 20.39 -4.47
CA GLU A 22 -16.52 20.43 -5.65
C GLU A 22 -16.99 19.03 -6.06
N LYS A 23 -16.11 18.02 -5.95
CA LYS A 23 -16.46 16.61 -6.17
C LYS A 23 -17.18 15.97 -4.98
N ASN A 24 -17.59 16.78 -3.99
CA ASN A 24 -18.22 16.35 -2.74
C ASN A 24 -17.44 15.21 -2.05
N PHE A 25 -16.11 15.27 -2.11
CA PHE A 25 -15.23 14.28 -1.50
C PHE A 25 -14.65 14.84 -0.19
N THR A 26 -15.45 14.74 0.87
CA THR A 26 -15.09 15.07 2.24
C THR A 26 -14.78 13.78 3.01
N LEU A 27 -13.88 13.86 3.99
CA LEU A 27 -13.49 12.67 4.75
C LEU A 27 -14.59 12.18 5.69
N ASP A 28 -15.43 13.08 6.21
CA ASP A 28 -16.45 12.73 7.20
C ASP A 28 -17.49 11.74 6.62
N GLU A 29 -17.97 11.98 5.41
CA GLU A 29 -18.93 11.10 4.73
C GLU A 29 -18.30 9.74 4.34
N VAL A 30 -16.99 9.72 4.11
CA VAL A 30 -16.24 8.48 3.82
C VAL A 30 -16.03 7.68 5.10
N ARG A 31 -15.77 8.34 6.23
CA ARG A 31 -15.60 7.70 7.55
C ARG A 31 -16.87 6.99 8.01
N THR A 32 -18.04 7.57 7.75
CA THR A 32 -19.33 6.97 8.11
C THR A 32 -19.81 5.91 7.11
N GLY A 33 -19.12 5.79 5.96
CA GLY A 33 -19.51 4.90 4.88
C GLY A 33 -20.71 5.39 4.05
N GLU A 34 -21.19 6.62 4.30
CA GLU A 34 -22.25 7.27 3.53
C GLU A 34 -21.83 7.51 2.08
N ARG A 35 -20.52 7.68 1.86
CA ARG A 35 -19.95 7.94 0.54
C ARG A 35 -18.80 6.99 0.24
N SER A 36 -18.76 6.51 -1.00
CA SER A 36 -17.62 5.77 -1.53
C SER A 36 -16.50 6.73 -1.95
N VAL A 37 -15.31 6.22 -2.24
CA VAL A 37 -14.16 7.06 -2.59
C VAL A 37 -14.08 7.24 -4.11
N PRO A 38 -13.99 8.47 -4.65
CA PRO A 38 -13.87 8.69 -6.09
C PRO A 38 -12.52 8.19 -6.61
N ARG A 39 -12.49 7.71 -7.87
CA ARG A 39 -11.27 7.21 -8.52
C ARG A 39 -10.38 8.35 -9.05
N ILE A 40 -9.86 9.17 -8.15
CA ILE A 40 -8.97 10.29 -8.48
C ILE A 40 -7.51 9.82 -8.35
N VAL A 41 -6.72 10.01 -9.41
CA VAL A 41 -5.30 9.69 -9.44
C VAL A 41 -4.50 10.97 -9.68
N LEU A 42 -3.69 11.37 -8.72
CA LEU A 42 -2.81 12.53 -8.82
C LEU A 42 -1.40 12.09 -9.23
N ALA A 43 -0.82 12.76 -10.22
CA ALA A 43 0.55 12.50 -10.64
C ALA A 43 1.59 12.89 -9.56
N GLY A 44 1.23 13.78 -8.64
CA GLY A 44 2.09 14.25 -7.55
C GLY A 44 1.34 15.14 -6.57
N LEU A 45 1.95 15.42 -5.43
CA LEU A 45 1.41 16.37 -4.44
C LEU A 45 1.68 17.83 -4.86
N PRO A 46 0.82 18.79 -4.49
CA PRO A 46 1.08 20.21 -4.70
C PRO A 46 2.38 20.64 -4.01
N ARG A 47 3.28 21.31 -4.74
CA ARG A 47 4.60 21.72 -4.23
C ARG A 47 4.53 22.73 -3.08
N ASP A 48 3.40 23.41 -2.93
CA ASP A 48 3.11 24.38 -1.87
C ASP A 48 2.35 23.77 -0.68
N LEU A 49 2.12 22.45 -0.65
CA LEU A 49 1.42 21.76 0.45
C LEU A 49 2.03 22.11 1.84
N GLY A 50 3.36 22.19 1.93
CA GLY A 50 4.06 22.57 3.16
C GLY A 50 3.92 24.05 3.57
N LYS A 51 3.33 24.90 2.71
CA LYS A 51 3.10 26.34 2.96
C LYS A 51 1.68 26.66 3.43
N MET A 52 0.82 25.65 3.55
CA MET A 52 -0.54 25.84 4.04
C MET A 52 -0.55 26.16 5.54
N ASP A 53 -1.31 27.20 5.91
CA ASP A 53 -1.48 27.61 7.31
C ASP A 53 -2.26 26.57 8.13
N SER A 54 -3.34 26.04 7.56
CA SER A 54 -4.19 25.03 8.19
C SER A 54 -3.55 23.64 8.14
N VAL A 55 -3.19 23.12 9.31
CA VAL A 55 -2.67 21.75 9.47
C VAL A 55 -3.73 20.72 9.07
N ASP A 56 -4.99 20.96 9.42
CA ASP A 56 -6.09 20.03 9.15
C ASP A 56 -6.41 19.96 7.66
N ASP A 57 -6.46 21.11 6.96
CA ASP A 57 -6.64 21.13 5.50
C ASP A 57 -5.48 20.40 4.78
N ARG A 58 -4.25 20.59 5.27
CA ARG A 58 -3.08 19.90 4.73
C ARG A 58 -3.18 18.39 4.89
N LYS A 59 -3.55 17.91 6.08
CA LYS A 59 -3.79 16.48 6.34
C LYS A 59 -4.95 15.96 5.50
N GLN A 60 -6.01 16.75 5.31
CA GLN A 60 -7.14 16.38 4.48
C GLN A 60 -6.75 16.21 3.02
N ILE A 61 -5.99 17.15 2.43
CA ILE A 61 -5.45 16.99 1.08
C ILE A 61 -4.63 15.72 0.97
N PHE A 62 -3.77 15.46 1.95
CA PHE A 62 -2.93 14.27 1.97
C PHE A 62 -3.76 12.99 1.96
N VAL A 63 -4.73 12.86 2.88
CA VAL A 63 -5.59 11.67 2.96
C VAL A 63 -6.48 11.54 1.72
N ASN A 64 -7.10 12.62 1.24
CA ASN A 64 -7.90 12.62 0.01
C ASN A 64 -7.06 12.22 -1.22
N THR A 65 -5.77 12.55 -1.24
CA THR A 65 -4.87 12.12 -2.31
C THR A 65 -4.51 10.64 -2.18
N MET A 66 -4.22 10.16 -0.98
CA MET A 66 -3.67 8.81 -0.76
C MET A 66 -4.72 7.72 -0.71
N LEU A 67 -5.87 7.99 -0.10
CA LEU A 67 -6.95 7.04 0.08
C LEU A 67 -7.39 6.35 -1.24
N PRO A 68 -7.73 7.08 -2.32
CA PRO A 68 -8.11 6.43 -3.58
C PRO A 68 -6.98 5.58 -4.17
N LEU A 69 -5.71 5.99 -4.05
CA LEU A 69 -4.57 5.25 -4.57
C LEU A 69 -4.37 3.92 -3.84
N VAL A 70 -4.45 3.94 -2.51
CA VAL A 70 -4.38 2.75 -1.66
C VAL A 70 -5.51 1.78 -2.00
N LEU A 71 -6.73 2.29 -2.16
CA LEU A 71 -7.88 1.47 -2.54
C LEU A 71 -7.74 0.89 -3.96
N LEU A 72 -7.24 1.66 -4.93
CA LEU A 72 -7.02 1.20 -6.30
C LEU A 72 -6.05 0.01 -6.33
N VAL A 73 -4.93 0.11 -5.61
CA VAL A 73 -3.95 -0.99 -5.52
C VAL A 73 -4.52 -2.17 -4.74
N ASN A 74 -5.27 -1.95 -3.66
CA ASN A 74 -5.95 -3.03 -2.95
C ASN A 74 -6.99 -3.76 -3.82
N GLU A 75 -7.76 -3.06 -4.65
CA GLU A 75 -8.66 -3.70 -5.62
C GLU A 75 -7.90 -4.52 -6.68
N GLU A 76 -6.75 -4.03 -7.16
CA GLU A 76 -5.87 -4.80 -8.05
C GLU A 76 -5.42 -6.11 -7.39
N ILE A 77 -4.99 -6.03 -6.13
CA ILE A 77 -4.54 -7.19 -5.35
C ILE A 77 -5.69 -8.15 -5.08
N GLU A 78 -6.89 -7.67 -4.71
CA GLU A 78 -8.05 -8.53 -4.47
C GLU A 78 -8.51 -9.24 -5.75
N ARG A 79 -8.46 -8.58 -6.92
CA ARG A 79 -8.74 -9.24 -8.21
C ARG A 79 -7.76 -10.38 -8.48
N ASP A 80 -6.47 -10.13 -8.30
CA ASP A 80 -5.42 -11.17 -8.45
C ASP A 80 -5.65 -12.31 -7.45
N ARG A 81 -5.93 -11.98 -6.18
CA ARG A 81 -6.19 -12.95 -5.12
C ARG A 81 -7.43 -13.81 -5.39
N ALA A 82 -8.52 -13.21 -5.83
CA ALA A 82 -9.78 -13.90 -6.12
C ALA A 82 -9.58 -14.91 -7.25
N ARG A 83 -8.91 -14.51 -8.34
CA ARG A 83 -8.56 -15.42 -9.44
C ARG A 83 -7.64 -16.55 -8.96
N LEU A 84 -6.59 -16.23 -8.21
CA LEU A 84 -5.65 -17.22 -7.68
C LEU A 84 -6.34 -18.22 -6.74
N THR A 85 -7.26 -17.74 -5.91
CA THR A 85 -8.07 -18.57 -5.00
C THR A 85 -8.93 -19.55 -5.80
N ALA A 86 -9.63 -19.08 -6.84
CA ALA A 86 -10.43 -19.93 -7.70
C ALA A 86 -9.60 -21.03 -8.38
N LEU A 87 -8.40 -20.68 -8.87
CA LEU A 87 -7.46 -21.64 -9.47
C LEU A 87 -6.91 -22.65 -8.47
N ARG A 88 -6.60 -22.23 -7.25
CA ARG A 88 -6.19 -23.15 -6.18
C ARG A 88 -7.32 -24.12 -5.82
N ASP A 89 -8.54 -23.61 -5.67
CA ASP A 89 -9.69 -24.42 -5.28
C ASP A 89 -10.03 -25.46 -6.35
N SER A 90 -9.94 -25.10 -7.64
CA SER A 90 -10.17 -26.03 -8.76
C SER A 90 -9.13 -27.15 -8.80
N VAL A 91 -7.85 -26.84 -8.56
CA VAL A 91 -6.77 -27.84 -8.50
C VAL A 91 -6.96 -28.79 -7.31
N LYS A 92 -7.46 -28.28 -6.18
CA LYS A 92 -7.71 -29.08 -4.96
C LYS A 92 -9.03 -29.85 -4.97
N GLY A 93 -9.86 -29.68 -6.01
CA GLY A 93 -11.18 -30.33 -6.10
C GLY A 93 -12.21 -29.80 -5.10
N VAL A 94 -12.08 -28.56 -4.63
CA VAL A 94 -13.07 -27.93 -3.73
C VAL A 94 -14.25 -27.44 -4.58
N PRO A 95 -15.47 -28.01 -4.43
CA PRO A 95 -16.61 -27.61 -5.24
C PRO A 95 -17.00 -26.15 -5.00
N ALA A 96 -17.32 -25.44 -6.10
CA ALA A 96 -17.67 -24.01 -6.10
C ALA A 96 -18.91 -23.65 -5.25
N ALA A 97 -19.67 -24.63 -4.78
CA ALA A 97 -20.93 -24.46 -4.04
C ALA A 97 -20.77 -24.04 -2.56
N ALA A 98 -19.55 -23.93 -2.02
CA ALA A 98 -19.32 -23.38 -0.68
C ALA A 98 -19.18 -21.84 -0.65
N LYS A 99 -19.37 -21.16 -1.78
CA LYS A 99 -19.12 -19.70 -1.92
C LYS A 99 -20.41 -18.89 -1.74
N GLY A 100 -20.84 -18.73 -0.48
CA GLY A 100 -21.78 -17.69 -0.08
C GLY A 100 -21.03 -16.40 0.27
N ALA A 101 -21.27 -15.35 -0.52
CA ALA A 101 -20.97 -13.93 -0.27
C ALA A 101 -19.52 -13.54 0.08
N ALA A 102 -18.96 -12.62 -0.72
CA ALA A 102 -17.97 -11.69 -0.19
C ALA A 102 -18.52 -11.08 1.11
N PRO A 103 -17.76 -10.98 2.20
CA PRO A 103 -18.26 -10.26 3.37
C PRO A 103 -18.52 -8.83 2.92
N ALA A 104 -19.79 -8.44 2.91
CA ALA A 104 -20.19 -7.05 2.99
C ALA A 104 -19.47 -6.41 4.19
N PRO A 105 -19.18 -5.09 4.17
CA PRO A 105 -18.56 -4.40 5.29
C PRO A 105 -19.36 -4.72 6.55
N THR A 106 -18.77 -5.51 7.42
CA THR A 106 -19.47 -6.07 8.58
C THR A 106 -19.44 -5.00 9.65
N ALA A 107 -20.63 -4.68 10.15
CA ALA A 107 -20.90 -3.64 11.14
C ALA A 107 -19.90 -3.64 12.30
N ALA A 108 -19.58 -2.43 12.75
CA ALA A 108 -18.73 -2.16 13.90
C ALA A 108 -19.15 -2.98 15.13
N PRO A 109 -18.21 -3.52 15.92
CA PRO A 109 -18.53 -3.88 17.29
C PRO A 109 -18.79 -2.58 18.08
N ALA A 110 -19.93 -2.54 18.75
CA ALA A 110 -20.31 -1.50 19.67
C ALA A 110 -19.29 -1.35 20.82
N ASP A 111 -19.16 -0.10 21.25
CA ASP A 111 -18.53 0.46 22.44
C ASP A 111 -18.11 -0.50 23.56
N VAL A 112 -16.87 -0.30 24.03
CA VAL A 112 -16.59 -0.31 25.47
C VAL A 112 -16.09 1.08 25.82
N SER A 113 -17.03 1.90 26.28
CA SER A 113 -16.80 3.22 26.82
C SER A 113 -15.86 3.16 28.01
N ALA A 114 -14.80 3.96 27.99
CA ALA A 114 -14.11 4.40 29.20
C ALA A 114 -13.89 5.90 29.07
N SER A 115 -14.71 6.64 29.83
CA SER A 115 -14.67 8.08 30.00
C SER A 115 -13.33 8.54 30.59
N ALA A 116 -12.68 9.49 29.93
CA ALA A 116 -11.78 10.43 30.60
C ALA A 116 -11.79 11.75 29.82
N SER A 117 -12.27 12.80 30.47
CA SER A 117 -12.30 14.19 29.98
C SER A 117 -10.89 14.68 29.59
N PRO A 118 -10.73 15.50 28.53
CA PRO A 118 -9.45 16.13 28.24
C PRO A 118 -9.36 17.46 29.00
N GLN A 119 -8.34 17.58 29.87
CA GLN A 119 -7.84 18.90 30.27
C GLN A 119 -6.68 19.28 29.34
N GLY A 120 -6.68 20.57 28.97
CA GLY A 120 -5.85 21.15 27.93
C GLY A 120 -4.35 20.98 28.15
N GLY A 121 -3.66 20.69 27.04
CA GLY A 121 -2.23 20.80 26.90
C GLY A 121 -1.92 21.55 25.61
N THR A 122 -1.57 22.82 25.75
CA THR A 122 -1.04 23.67 24.70
C THR A 122 0.21 23.03 24.10
N LEU A 123 0.23 22.77 22.79
CA LEU A 123 1.46 22.37 22.08
C LEU A 123 1.87 23.46 21.09
N THR A 124 2.95 24.12 21.47
CA THR A 124 3.67 25.15 20.73
C THR A 124 4.41 24.57 19.52
N GLY A 125 4.23 25.23 18.37
CA GLY A 125 5.18 25.41 17.26
C GLY A 125 6.16 24.27 16.93
N GLY A 126 5.78 23.41 15.99
CA GLY A 126 6.73 22.52 15.30
C GLY A 126 7.40 23.22 14.12
N LYS A 127 8.68 23.60 14.28
CA LYS A 127 9.57 24.04 13.21
C LYS A 127 9.59 23.02 12.06
N VAL A 128 9.60 23.52 10.83
CA VAL A 128 9.98 22.76 9.62
C VAL A 128 11.42 22.30 9.80
N VAL A 129 11.60 21.03 10.15
CA VAL A 129 12.91 20.36 10.20
C VAL A 129 12.89 19.22 9.21
N ASP A 130 13.97 19.09 8.43
CA ASP A 130 14.25 17.92 7.60
C ASP A 130 14.14 16.67 8.50
N ALA A 131 13.01 15.98 8.44
CA ALA A 131 12.81 14.71 9.14
C ALA A 131 13.85 13.73 8.61
N THR A 132 14.86 13.43 9.43
CA THR A 132 15.89 12.46 9.09
C THR A 132 15.27 11.08 9.22
N LEU A 133 14.75 10.57 8.10
CA LEU A 133 14.17 9.23 8.00
C LEU A 133 15.26 8.19 8.29
N HIS A 134 15.11 7.45 9.38
CA HIS A 134 15.99 6.33 9.75
C HIS A 134 15.36 5.04 9.22
N LEU A 135 15.70 4.71 7.98
CA LEU A 135 15.18 3.57 7.23
C LEU A 135 16.24 2.48 7.17
N ASN A 136 15.81 1.23 7.37
CA ASN A 136 16.68 0.07 7.30
C ASN A 136 17.10 -0.19 5.84
N VAL A 137 18.40 -0.09 5.58
CA VAL A 137 19.04 -0.17 4.26
C VAL A 137 19.67 -1.56 4.09
N GLN A 138 19.05 -2.46 3.31
CA GLN A 138 19.72 -3.70 2.86
C GLN A 138 19.45 -4.02 1.38
N PRO A 139 20.49 -4.15 0.54
CA PRO A 139 20.39 -4.71 -0.80
C PRO A 139 20.49 -6.26 -0.77
N PRO A 140 19.90 -6.98 -1.75
CA PRO A 140 19.97 -8.44 -1.82
C PRO A 140 21.34 -8.92 -2.31
N ALA A 141 21.96 -9.83 -1.56
CA ALA A 141 23.18 -10.54 -1.96
C ALA A 141 22.83 -11.78 -2.80
N GLY A 142 23.46 -11.91 -3.98
CA GLY A 142 23.39 -13.10 -4.81
C GLY A 142 24.29 -14.23 -4.32
N LYS A 143 23.95 -15.47 -4.72
CA LYS A 143 24.88 -16.59 -4.97
C LYS A 143 24.21 -17.71 -5.77
N ALA A 144 24.96 -18.26 -6.72
CA ALA A 144 24.66 -19.39 -7.58
C ALA A 144 25.22 -20.70 -6.98
N VAL A 145 24.56 -21.86 -7.22
CA VAL A 145 25.15 -23.21 -7.43
C VAL A 145 24.14 -24.10 -8.20
N ASP A 146 24.71 -24.93 -9.07
CA ASP A 146 24.18 -25.79 -10.16
C ASP A 146 23.77 -27.22 -9.67
N PRO A 147 23.45 -28.23 -10.52
CA PRO A 147 22.21 -29.00 -10.43
C PRO A 147 22.43 -30.50 -10.16
N GLN A 148 21.37 -31.30 -9.93
CA GLN A 148 21.34 -32.70 -10.39
C GLN A 148 19.91 -33.22 -10.64
N GLN A 149 19.81 -33.96 -11.74
CA GLN A 149 18.65 -34.64 -12.31
C GLN A 149 18.34 -35.96 -11.59
N GLY A 150 17.07 -36.39 -11.70
CA GLY A 150 16.66 -37.77 -11.42
C GLY A 150 15.33 -38.06 -12.13
N THR A 151 15.41 -38.89 -13.17
CA THR A 151 14.31 -39.34 -14.03
C THR A 151 13.54 -40.50 -13.39
N GLY A 152 12.25 -40.62 -13.70
CA GLY A 152 11.43 -41.77 -13.30
C GLY A 152 9.99 -41.64 -13.78
N ALA A 153 9.69 -42.21 -14.94
CA ALA A 153 8.35 -42.37 -15.46
C ALA A 153 7.72 -43.64 -14.89
N ALA A 154 6.47 -43.58 -14.42
CA ALA A 154 5.56 -44.71 -14.43
C ALA A 154 4.10 -44.24 -14.33
N THR A 155 3.33 -44.77 -15.26
CA THR A 155 1.90 -44.64 -15.51
C THR A 155 1.02 -45.21 -14.39
N GLY A 156 -0.09 -44.54 -14.10
CA GLY A 156 -1.18 -45.08 -13.29
C GLY A 156 -2.34 -44.08 -13.24
N ALA A 157 -3.45 -44.43 -13.88
CA ALA A 157 -4.67 -43.63 -13.87
C ALA A 157 -5.16 -43.42 -12.42
N SER A 158 -5.15 -42.16 -11.98
CA SER A 158 -5.67 -41.73 -10.68
C SER A 158 -6.50 -40.49 -10.94
N LEU A 159 -7.65 -40.38 -10.28
CA LEU A 159 -8.61 -39.27 -10.36
C LEU A 159 -7.85 -37.94 -10.16
N MET A 160 -7.40 -37.32 -11.26
CA MET A 160 -6.44 -36.22 -11.22
C MET A 160 -7.12 -34.98 -10.63
N GLY A 161 -6.59 -34.49 -9.51
CA GLY A 161 -6.74 -33.08 -9.16
C GLY A 161 -6.39 -32.25 -10.39
N ALA A 162 -7.36 -31.47 -10.87
CA ALA A 162 -7.28 -30.83 -12.17
C ALA A 162 -5.98 -30.02 -12.28
N SER A 163 -5.14 -30.29 -13.29
CA SER A 163 -3.99 -29.44 -13.59
C SER A 163 -4.47 -28.11 -14.15
N LEU A 164 -3.80 -27.00 -13.81
CA LEU A 164 -4.09 -25.69 -14.37
C LEU A 164 -4.03 -25.71 -15.90
N SER A 165 -4.90 -24.94 -16.56
CA SER A 165 -4.82 -24.73 -18.01
C SER A 165 -3.50 -24.04 -18.40
N PRO A 166 -2.99 -24.19 -19.63
CA PRO A 166 -1.77 -23.49 -20.05
C PRO A 166 -1.84 -21.96 -19.87
N VAL A 167 -3.02 -21.36 -20.12
CA VAL A 167 -3.25 -19.93 -19.92
C VAL A 167 -3.15 -19.56 -18.44
N ASP A 168 -3.70 -20.37 -17.55
CA ASP A 168 -3.61 -20.15 -16.11
C ASP A 168 -2.21 -20.39 -15.57
N GLN A 169 -1.46 -21.35 -16.12
CA GLN A 169 -0.06 -21.55 -15.76
C GLN A 169 0.79 -20.32 -16.09
N VAL A 170 0.61 -19.73 -17.29
CA VAL A 170 1.31 -18.49 -17.68
C VAL A 170 0.90 -17.32 -16.78
N TRP A 171 -0.39 -17.20 -16.47
CA TRP A 171 -0.87 -16.15 -15.58
C TRP A 171 -0.32 -16.30 -14.16
N VAL A 172 -0.35 -17.51 -13.58
CA VAL A 172 0.22 -17.81 -12.26
C VAL A 172 1.72 -17.57 -12.24
N ALA A 173 2.47 -17.96 -13.28
CA ALA A 173 3.91 -17.72 -13.36
C ALA A 173 4.24 -16.22 -13.37
N ARG A 174 3.49 -15.41 -14.14
CA ARG A 174 3.65 -13.95 -14.15
C ARG A 174 3.31 -13.32 -12.80
N LEU A 175 2.24 -13.79 -12.15
CA LEU A 175 1.86 -13.33 -10.82
C LEU A 175 2.93 -13.71 -9.78
N ALA A 176 3.43 -14.94 -9.82
CA ALA A 176 4.50 -15.43 -8.96
C ALA A 176 5.76 -14.56 -9.09
N ALA A 177 6.19 -14.28 -10.32
CA ALA A 177 7.33 -13.39 -10.58
C ALA A 177 7.10 -11.99 -9.98
N ARG A 178 5.92 -11.39 -10.20
CA ARG A 178 5.55 -10.09 -9.61
C ARG A 178 5.60 -10.12 -8.08
N TYR A 179 5.23 -11.24 -7.48
CA TYR A 179 5.26 -11.43 -6.02
C TYR A 179 6.57 -12.05 -5.51
N GLY A 180 7.66 -11.96 -6.28
CA GLY A 180 9.01 -12.33 -5.83
C GLY A 180 9.21 -13.83 -5.63
N MET A 181 8.49 -14.66 -6.38
CA MET A 181 8.70 -16.11 -6.47
C MET A 181 9.29 -16.44 -7.84
N ASP A 182 10.20 -17.41 -7.88
CA ASP A 182 10.86 -17.87 -9.12
C ASP A 182 9.84 -18.60 -10.03
N PRO A 183 9.48 -18.01 -11.19
CA PRO A 183 8.49 -18.59 -12.10
C PRO A 183 8.99 -19.82 -12.85
N SER A 184 10.30 -20.12 -12.81
CA SER A 184 10.87 -21.32 -13.44
C SER A 184 10.65 -22.60 -12.62
N ARG A 185 10.31 -22.44 -11.34
CA ARG A 185 10.03 -23.55 -10.41
C ARG A 185 8.53 -23.85 -10.34
N LYS A 186 8.20 -25.04 -9.84
CA LYS A 186 6.81 -25.36 -9.50
C LYS A 186 6.29 -24.37 -8.46
N ILE A 187 5.21 -23.65 -8.82
CA ILE A 187 4.60 -22.65 -7.95
C ILE A 187 3.66 -23.32 -6.95
N ASP A 188 3.93 -23.10 -5.66
CA ASP A 188 2.98 -23.38 -4.58
C ASP A 188 1.94 -22.25 -4.51
N LEU A 189 0.70 -22.57 -4.87
CA LEU A 189 -0.42 -21.61 -4.90
C LEU A 189 -0.80 -21.10 -3.51
N ASP A 190 -0.63 -21.89 -2.45
CA ASP A 190 -0.88 -21.45 -1.08
C ASP A 190 0.22 -20.49 -0.61
N ALA A 191 1.48 -20.78 -0.96
CA ALA A 191 2.59 -19.85 -0.71
C ALA A 191 2.40 -18.53 -1.46
N LEU A 192 1.96 -18.58 -2.72
CA LEU A 192 1.64 -17.38 -3.50
C LEU A 192 0.46 -16.61 -2.91
N LEU A 193 -0.61 -17.28 -2.48
CA LEU A 193 -1.74 -16.64 -1.80
C LEU A 193 -1.35 -15.95 -0.49
N ARG A 194 -0.31 -16.41 0.22
CA ARG A 194 0.19 -15.67 1.39
C ARG A 194 0.84 -14.33 1.03
N ARG A 195 1.32 -14.18 -0.21
CA ARG A 195 1.93 -12.95 -0.75
C ARG A 195 0.91 -12.02 -1.40
N VAL A 196 -0.05 -12.57 -2.16
CA VAL A 196 -1.10 -11.82 -2.89
C VAL A 196 -2.24 -11.43 -1.93
N ASP A 197 -2.02 -10.43 -1.08
CA ASP A 197 -3.03 -9.95 -0.13
C ASP A 197 -2.92 -8.43 0.07
N VAL A 198 -4.03 -7.81 0.45
CA VAL A 198 -4.17 -6.35 0.61
C VAL A 198 -3.41 -5.83 1.81
N VAL A 199 -3.13 -4.54 1.78
CA VAL A 199 -2.53 -3.80 2.90
C VAL A 199 -3.63 -2.94 3.52
N PRO A 200 -3.90 -3.03 4.84
CA PRO A 200 -4.94 -2.22 5.47
C PRO A 200 -4.76 -0.72 5.19
N VAL A 201 -5.86 -0.03 4.91
CA VAL A 201 -5.87 1.36 4.44
C VAL A 201 -5.26 2.28 5.50
N SER A 202 -5.71 2.16 6.74
CA SER A 202 -5.20 2.94 7.87
C SER A 202 -3.70 2.76 8.07
N MET A 203 -3.18 1.55 7.83
CA MET A 203 -1.75 1.26 7.91
C MET A 203 -0.97 1.98 6.83
N ALA A 204 -1.40 1.86 5.57
CA ALA A 204 -0.75 2.54 4.44
C ALA A 204 -0.78 4.07 4.59
N LEU A 205 -1.92 4.65 5.01
CA LEU A 205 -2.04 6.08 5.27
C LEU A 205 -1.11 6.54 6.39
N ALA A 206 -1.02 5.78 7.49
CA ALA A 206 -0.16 6.14 8.62
C ALA A 206 1.31 6.07 8.26
N GLN A 207 1.74 5.00 7.56
CA GLN A 207 3.12 4.88 7.10
C GLN A 207 3.46 5.99 6.10
N ALA A 208 2.59 6.26 5.13
CA ALA A 208 2.82 7.37 4.20
C ALA A 208 2.94 8.71 4.94
N ALA A 209 2.07 8.98 5.93
CA ALA A 209 2.07 10.22 6.69
C ALA A 209 3.34 10.37 7.54
N GLU A 210 3.76 9.32 8.24
CA GLU A 210 4.98 9.29 9.06
C GLU A 210 6.23 9.50 8.20
N GLU A 211 6.35 8.72 7.11
CA GLU A 211 7.55 8.69 6.26
C GLU A 211 7.70 9.95 5.39
N SER A 212 6.60 10.63 5.07
CA SER A 212 6.63 11.83 4.22
C SER A 212 6.40 13.14 4.97
N GLY A 213 6.17 13.09 6.29
CA GLY A 213 5.72 14.25 7.06
C GLY A 213 4.41 14.82 6.53
N TRP A 214 3.40 13.97 6.34
CA TRP A 214 2.12 14.31 5.71
C TRP A 214 2.28 14.90 4.30
N GLY A 215 3.22 14.36 3.52
CA GLY A 215 3.47 14.75 2.13
C GLY A 215 4.33 16.00 1.94
N THR A 216 4.82 16.61 3.01
CA THR A 216 5.57 17.88 2.95
C THR A 216 7.06 17.70 2.69
N SER A 217 7.59 16.49 2.87
CA SER A 217 8.99 16.17 2.60
C SER A 217 9.40 16.51 1.16
N ARG A 218 10.64 16.99 0.98
CA ARG A 218 11.21 17.23 -0.35
C ARG A 218 11.13 15.99 -1.24
N PHE A 219 11.32 14.80 -0.67
CA PHE A 219 11.29 13.55 -1.41
C PHE A 219 9.87 13.21 -1.90
N ALA A 220 8.86 13.51 -1.09
CA ALA A 220 7.46 13.37 -1.47
C ALA A 220 7.07 14.36 -2.57
N LEU A 221 7.38 15.66 -2.38
CA LEU A 221 6.99 16.73 -3.31
C LEU A 221 7.72 16.70 -4.66
N HIS A 222 8.97 16.22 -4.69
CA HIS A 222 9.80 16.24 -5.90
C HIS A 222 10.05 14.85 -6.49
N GLY A 223 9.85 13.78 -5.73
CA GLY A 223 10.14 12.42 -6.15
C GLY A 223 8.95 11.47 -6.02
N ASN A 224 7.79 11.94 -5.56
CA ASN A 224 6.65 11.09 -5.25
C ASN A 224 7.00 9.97 -4.24
N ALA A 225 8.05 10.15 -3.45
CA ALA A 225 8.59 9.15 -2.54
C ALA A 225 7.92 9.27 -1.16
N LEU A 226 6.77 8.60 -1.00
CA LEU A 226 5.94 8.74 0.20
C LEU A 226 6.26 7.76 1.33
N PHE A 227 6.95 6.66 1.02
CA PHE A 227 7.16 5.53 1.93
C PHE A 227 8.64 5.30 2.29
N GLY A 228 9.52 6.27 2.00
CA GLY A 228 10.94 6.15 2.35
C GLY A 228 11.73 5.14 1.52
N GLN A 229 11.27 4.79 0.31
CA GLN A 229 11.97 3.78 -0.50
C GLN A 229 13.32 4.32 -1.01
N LEU A 230 14.38 3.54 -0.82
CA LEU A 230 15.73 3.89 -1.24
C LEU A 230 16.10 3.23 -2.58
N THR A 231 17.09 3.82 -3.24
CA THR A 231 17.78 3.28 -4.42
C THR A 231 19.27 3.60 -4.31
N TRP A 232 20.09 2.76 -4.93
CA TRP A 232 21.53 2.96 -5.09
C TRP A 232 21.91 3.29 -6.53
N SER A 233 20.93 3.36 -7.42
CA SER A 233 21.16 3.81 -8.78
C SER A 233 21.71 5.23 -8.79
N GLU A 234 22.71 5.46 -9.63
CA GLU A 234 23.29 6.79 -9.85
C GLU A 234 22.48 7.60 -10.90
N GLU A 235 21.52 6.97 -11.59
CA GLU A 235 20.70 7.65 -12.59
C GLU A 235 19.85 8.75 -11.97
N GLU A 236 19.97 9.99 -12.45
CA GLU A 236 19.31 11.15 -11.83
C GLU A 236 17.78 11.01 -11.81
N LYS A 237 17.20 10.42 -12.85
CA LYS A 237 15.74 10.17 -12.95
C LYS A 237 15.24 9.16 -11.91
N GLU A 238 16.10 8.34 -11.33
CA GLU A 238 15.70 7.22 -10.45
C GLU A 238 15.72 7.57 -8.96
N GLY A 239 16.34 8.69 -8.56
CA GLY A 239 16.43 9.05 -7.14
C GLY A 239 16.70 10.51 -6.83
N ILE A 240 16.55 10.91 -5.58
CA ILE A 240 16.91 12.21 -5.01
C ILE A 240 17.95 11.99 -3.91
N THR A 241 19.09 12.65 -4.04
CA THR A 241 20.15 12.58 -3.05
C THR A 241 19.79 13.39 -1.79
N PRO A 242 19.94 12.83 -0.57
CA PRO A 242 19.81 13.58 0.67
C PRO A 242 20.86 14.70 0.75
N ARG A 243 20.48 15.86 1.32
CA ARG A 243 21.42 16.99 1.48
C ARG A 243 22.49 16.70 2.54
N ASN A 244 22.09 16.02 3.62
CA ASN A 244 22.93 15.77 4.79
C ASN A 244 23.15 14.26 4.96
N ARG A 245 23.83 13.63 4.00
CA ARG A 245 24.18 12.20 4.09
C ARG A 245 25.50 11.99 4.83
N ARG A 246 25.62 10.88 5.56
CA ARG A 246 26.86 10.51 6.25
C ARG A 246 27.97 10.26 5.21
N ALA A 247 29.22 10.47 5.60
CA ALA A 247 30.34 10.13 4.72
C ALA A 247 30.29 8.65 4.32
N GLY A 248 30.39 8.36 3.01
CA GLY A 248 30.29 7.00 2.46
C GLY A 248 28.87 6.53 2.16
N ASP A 249 27.83 7.28 2.52
CA ASP A 249 26.44 6.92 2.20
C ASP A 249 26.11 7.26 0.73
N THR A 250 25.83 6.23 -0.07
CA THR A 250 25.43 6.33 -1.48
C THR A 250 23.93 6.19 -1.69
N SER A 251 23.14 6.02 -0.62
CA SER A 251 21.70 5.87 -0.72
C SER A 251 21.02 7.15 -1.20
N ARG A 252 19.98 6.96 -2.02
CA ARG A 252 19.13 8.01 -2.57
C ARG A 252 17.68 7.61 -2.35
N PHE A 253 16.78 8.59 -2.19
CA PHE A 253 15.35 8.30 -2.15
C PHE A 253 14.84 8.06 -3.55
N ARG A 254 14.20 6.92 -3.81
CA ARG A 254 13.68 6.56 -5.13
C ARG A 254 12.70 7.62 -5.65
N LYS A 255 12.80 7.97 -6.93
CA LYS A 255 11.81 8.78 -7.65
C LYS A 255 10.79 7.87 -8.34
N PHE A 256 9.53 8.27 -8.35
CA PHE A 256 8.44 7.58 -9.04
C PHE A 256 7.82 8.48 -10.10
N GLU A 257 7.26 7.91 -11.16
CA GLU A 257 6.55 8.64 -12.22
C GLU A 257 5.28 9.30 -11.69
N ASP A 258 4.53 8.58 -10.87
CA ASP A 258 3.32 9.07 -10.20
C ASP A 258 3.17 8.49 -8.79
N LEU A 259 2.19 9.00 -8.04
CA LEU A 259 1.92 8.52 -6.68
C LEU A 259 1.38 7.08 -6.67
N LEU A 260 0.69 6.66 -7.73
CA LEU A 260 0.11 5.32 -7.82
C LEU A 260 1.21 4.26 -7.96
N GLU A 261 2.26 4.54 -8.75
CA GLU A 261 3.46 3.71 -8.84
C GLU A 261 4.14 3.57 -7.47
N CYS A 262 4.30 4.68 -6.74
CA CYS A 262 4.88 4.64 -5.39
C CYS A 262 4.09 3.71 -4.46
N VAL A 263 2.75 3.82 -4.43
CA VAL A 263 1.87 2.95 -3.63
C VAL A 263 1.99 1.49 -4.06
N ARG A 264 2.00 1.20 -5.36
CA ARG A 264 2.17 -0.18 -5.88
C ARG A 264 3.48 -0.80 -5.41
N VAL A 265 4.60 -0.08 -5.56
CA VAL A 265 5.92 -0.60 -5.15
C VAL A 265 5.99 -0.76 -3.63
N TYR A 266 5.39 0.15 -2.85
CA TYR A 266 5.31 0.02 -1.40
C TYR A 266 4.54 -1.24 -0.97
N MET A 267 3.33 -1.45 -1.51
CA MET A 267 2.53 -2.64 -1.16
C MET A 267 3.19 -3.93 -1.65
N GLN A 268 3.81 -3.90 -2.83
CA GLN A 268 4.60 -5.01 -3.35
C GLN A 268 5.74 -5.36 -2.38
N ASN A 269 6.47 -4.37 -1.85
CA ASN A 269 7.54 -4.61 -0.89
C ASN A 269 7.05 -5.37 0.36
N LEU A 270 5.94 -4.96 0.97
CA LEU A 270 5.33 -5.69 2.10
C LEU A 270 4.90 -7.11 1.72
N ASN A 271 4.47 -7.29 0.46
CA ASN A 271 3.99 -8.55 -0.08
C ASN A 271 5.10 -9.51 -0.57
N THR A 272 6.34 -9.03 -0.74
CA THR A 272 7.41 -9.85 -1.34
C THR A 272 8.67 -9.96 -0.48
N HIS A 273 9.08 -8.88 0.18
CA HIS A 273 10.38 -8.84 0.87
C HIS A 273 10.40 -9.76 2.09
N ASP A 274 11.53 -10.43 2.32
CA ASP A 274 11.65 -11.48 3.35
C ASP A 274 11.47 -10.95 4.78
N ALA A 275 11.89 -9.71 5.02
CA ALA A 275 11.68 -9.04 6.31
C ALA A 275 10.20 -8.98 6.76
N TYR A 276 9.24 -9.03 5.82
CA TYR A 276 7.80 -8.96 6.11
C TYR A 276 7.12 -10.34 6.08
N GLY A 277 7.88 -11.43 6.22
CA GLY A 277 7.33 -12.79 6.32
C GLY A 277 6.28 -12.93 7.43
N GLN A 278 6.54 -12.35 8.60
CA GLN A 278 5.60 -12.40 9.73
C GLN A 278 4.32 -11.60 9.48
N PHE A 279 4.41 -10.45 8.81
CA PHE A 279 3.24 -9.67 8.37
C PHE A 279 2.35 -10.52 7.45
N ARG A 280 2.94 -11.19 6.46
CA ARG A 280 2.21 -12.08 5.55
C ARG A 280 1.59 -13.27 6.25
N ALA A 281 2.31 -13.91 7.17
CA ALA A 281 1.80 -15.04 7.95
C ALA A 281 0.62 -14.62 8.84
N THR A 282 0.70 -13.45 9.47
CA THR A 282 -0.35 -12.91 10.34
C THR A 282 -1.62 -12.59 9.54
N ARG A 283 -1.50 -11.93 8.37
CA ARG A 283 -2.64 -11.71 7.46
C ARG A 283 -3.30 -13.02 7.03
N ALA A 284 -2.49 -14.01 6.62
CA ALA A 284 -3.00 -15.31 6.20
C ALA A 284 -3.76 -16.03 7.33
N SER A 285 -3.28 -15.92 8.58
CA SER A 285 -3.95 -16.47 9.77
C SER A 285 -5.30 -15.79 10.04
N LEU A 286 -5.36 -14.46 9.95
CA LEU A 286 -6.62 -13.70 10.12
C LEU A 286 -7.65 -14.09 9.05
N ARG A 287 -7.23 -14.17 7.78
CA ARG A 287 -8.09 -14.63 6.67
C ARG A 287 -8.62 -16.04 6.90
N LYS A 288 -7.76 -16.98 7.33
CA LYS A 288 -8.16 -18.37 7.63
C LYS A 288 -9.21 -18.44 8.74
N GLN A 289 -9.17 -17.50 9.69
CA GLN A 289 -10.13 -17.39 10.79
C GLN A 289 -11.38 -16.59 10.43
N GLY A 290 -11.50 -16.07 9.20
CA GLY A 290 -12.59 -15.17 8.82
C GLY A 290 -12.58 -13.83 9.56
N LYS A 291 -11.45 -13.45 10.16
CA LYS A 291 -11.31 -12.19 10.90
C LYS A 291 -10.92 -11.04 9.97
N PRO A 292 -11.34 -9.80 10.29
CA PRO A 292 -10.83 -8.63 9.59
C PRO A 292 -9.30 -8.51 9.75
N LEU A 293 -8.66 -7.89 8.77
CA LEU A 293 -7.22 -7.59 8.82
C LEU A 293 -6.97 -6.48 9.85
N ASP A 294 -6.85 -6.85 11.12
CA ASP A 294 -6.63 -5.90 12.22
C ASP A 294 -5.29 -5.17 12.06
N THR A 295 -5.37 -3.89 11.72
CA THR A 295 -4.21 -3.00 11.57
C THR A 295 -3.34 -2.93 12.83
N MET A 296 -3.94 -2.87 14.01
CA MET A 296 -3.18 -2.71 15.26
C MET A 296 -2.34 -3.95 15.55
N LEU A 297 -2.86 -5.13 15.21
CA LEU A 297 -2.12 -6.38 15.27
C LEU A 297 -1.03 -6.42 14.19
N LEU A 298 -1.36 -6.11 12.94
CA LEU A 298 -0.42 -6.18 11.82
C LEU A 298 0.77 -5.24 11.99
N LEU A 299 0.58 -4.06 12.55
CA LEU A 299 1.67 -3.12 12.86
C LEU A 299 2.74 -3.70 13.77
N THR A 300 2.38 -4.64 14.67
CA THR A 300 3.36 -5.29 15.56
C THR A 300 4.37 -6.15 14.81
N THR A 301 4.11 -6.46 13.54
CA THR A 301 4.97 -7.29 12.68
C THR A 301 5.90 -6.48 11.76
N LEU A 302 5.89 -5.14 11.88
CA LEU A 302 6.68 -4.22 11.05
C LEU A 302 7.92 -3.66 11.77
N ASP A 303 8.46 -4.39 12.75
CA ASP A 303 9.67 -4.04 13.50
C ASP A 303 10.88 -3.78 12.58
N ARG A 304 10.94 -4.44 11.42
CA ARG A 304 12.03 -4.28 10.44
C ARG A 304 11.83 -3.18 9.40
N TYR A 305 10.70 -2.48 9.43
CA TYR A 305 10.41 -1.40 8.48
C TYR A 305 11.26 -0.15 8.77
N SER A 306 11.49 0.15 10.05
CA SER A 306 12.28 1.29 10.52
C SER A 306 13.36 0.82 11.50
N GLU A 307 14.50 1.51 11.51
CA GLU A 307 15.57 1.27 12.48
C GLU A 307 15.12 1.56 13.93
N LEU A 308 14.04 2.34 14.09
CA LEU A 308 13.43 2.66 15.38
C LEU A 308 12.60 1.49 15.95
N GLY A 309 12.31 0.45 15.14
CA GLY A 309 11.65 -0.78 15.55
C GLY A 309 10.36 -0.55 16.37
N PRO A 310 10.27 -0.99 17.63
CA PRO A 310 9.07 -0.82 18.46
C PRO A 310 8.62 0.65 18.66
N VAL A 311 9.55 1.61 18.64
CA VAL A 311 9.22 3.04 18.78
C VAL A 311 8.44 3.53 17.57
N TYR A 312 8.84 3.08 16.37
CA TYR A 312 8.12 3.36 15.13
C TYR A 312 6.70 2.77 15.17
N VAL A 313 6.55 1.52 15.60
CA VAL A 313 5.23 0.88 15.76
C VAL A 313 4.34 1.68 16.73
N LYS A 314 4.89 2.17 17.84
CA LYS A 314 4.16 3.02 18.79
C LYS A 314 3.73 4.34 18.15
N SER A 315 4.60 4.98 17.36
CA SER A 315 4.29 6.21 16.62
C SER A 315 3.10 6.00 15.68
N LEU A 316 3.14 4.96 14.84
CA LEU A 316 2.06 4.65 13.90
C LEU A 316 0.72 4.37 14.61
N ARG A 317 0.74 3.62 15.72
CA ARG A 317 -0.48 3.37 16.50
C ARG A 317 -1.06 4.67 17.05
N SER A 318 -0.22 5.60 17.51
CA SER A 318 -0.65 6.91 17.98
C SER A 318 -1.23 7.76 16.85
N LEU A 319 -0.55 7.79 15.70
CA LEU A 319 -0.99 8.53 14.50
C LEU A 319 -2.35 8.03 14.03
N ILE A 320 -2.54 6.71 13.92
CA ILE A 320 -3.81 6.12 13.50
C ILE A 320 -4.93 6.48 14.47
N ARG A 321 -4.70 6.39 15.79
CA ARG A 321 -5.72 6.71 16.79
C ARG A 321 -6.08 8.19 16.78
N THR A 322 -5.09 9.07 16.73
CA THR A 322 -5.29 10.53 16.81
C THR A 322 -6.00 11.08 15.59
N ASN A 323 -5.81 10.47 14.42
CA ASN A 323 -6.42 10.92 13.16
C ASN A 323 -7.54 9.97 12.70
N SER A 324 -8.01 9.08 13.58
CA SER A 324 -9.05 8.06 13.35
C SER A 324 -8.88 7.30 12.03
N LEU A 325 -7.66 6.95 11.62
CA LEU A 325 -7.44 6.43 10.27
C LEU A 325 -8.11 5.06 10.01
N ARG A 326 -8.48 4.33 11.07
CA ARG A 326 -9.18 3.04 10.96
C ARG A 326 -10.57 3.15 10.36
N ASP A 327 -11.20 4.33 10.42
CA ASP A 327 -12.50 4.56 9.80
C ASP A 327 -12.45 4.33 8.28
N PHE A 328 -11.28 4.46 7.67
CA PHE A 328 -11.06 4.22 6.24
C PHE A 328 -10.77 2.75 5.89
N ASP A 329 -10.63 1.85 6.87
CA ASP A 329 -10.35 0.42 6.59
C ASP A 329 -11.51 -0.28 5.88
N GLN A 330 -12.72 0.28 5.94
CA GLN A 330 -13.91 -0.22 5.24
C GLN A 330 -14.30 0.65 4.03
N ALA A 331 -13.51 1.66 3.70
CA ALA A 331 -13.78 2.50 2.54
C ALA A 331 -13.71 1.69 1.25
N VAL A 332 -14.61 1.99 0.31
CA VAL A 332 -14.68 1.34 -1.01
C VAL A 332 -14.63 2.40 -2.11
N LEU A 333 -14.08 2.07 -3.27
CA LEU A 333 -14.11 3.00 -4.40
C LEU A 333 -15.51 3.09 -5.02
N HIS A 334 -15.79 4.21 -5.68
CA HIS A 334 -16.93 4.35 -6.56
C HIS A 334 -16.90 3.27 -7.64
N ASN A 335 -18.08 2.75 -8.01
CA ASN A 335 -18.25 1.76 -9.08
C ASN A 335 -18.13 2.36 -10.50
N GLU A 336 -17.88 3.67 -10.62
CA GLU A 336 -17.75 4.32 -11.92
C GLU A 336 -16.42 3.96 -12.62
N PRO A 337 -16.45 3.71 -13.95
CA PRO A 337 -15.28 3.28 -14.70
C PRO A 337 -14.27 4.40 -15.02
N GLU A 338 -14.62 5.66 -14.72
CA GLU A 338 -13.77 6.80 -15.06
C GLU A 338 -12.75 7.08 -13.96
N GLN A 339 -11.46 7.01 -14.32
CA GLN A 339 -10.38 7.48 -13.47
C GLN A 339 -10.09 8.94 -13.81
N ILE A 340 -10.22 9.82 -12.83
CA ILE A 340 -9.82 11.21 -13.00
C ILE A 340 -8.32 11.29 -12.76
N VAL A 341 -7.53 11.26 -13.83
CA VAL A 341 -6.09 11.46 -13.78
C VAL A 341 -5.77 12.95 -13.79
N VAL A 342 -5.29 13.45 -12.65
CA VAL A 342 -4.90 14.84 -12.48
C VAL A 342 -3.38 14.95 -12.65
N GLN A 343 -2.98 15.56 -13.76
CA GLN A 343 -1.58 15.82 -14.07
C GLN A 343 -1.09 17.06 -13.31
N VAL A 344 -0.21 16.87 -12.34
CA VAL A 344 0.53 17.98 -11.72
C VAL A 344 1.80 18.19 -12.53
N LYS A 345 1.82 19.24 -13.35
CA LYS A 345 2.97 19.58 -14.22
C LYS A 345 4.26 19.61 -13.38
N ARG A 346 5.19 18.69 -13.68
CA ARG A 346 6.56 18.76 -13.16
C ARG A 346 7.17 20.04 -13.75
N ALA A 347 7.65 20.96 -12.90
CA ALA A 347 8.49 22.03 -13.43
C ALA A 347 9.74 21.38 -14.02
N SER A 348 10.00 21.69 -15.29
CA SER A 348 11.20 21.32 -16.04
C SER A 348 12.48 21.75 -15.34
#